data_AF-A0A559TQ36-F1
#
_entry.id   AF-A0A559TQ36-F1
#
_cell.length_a   1.000
_cell.length_b   1.000
_cell.length_c   1.000
_cell.angle_alpha   90.00
_cell.angle_beta   90.00
_cell.angle_gamma   90.00
#
_symmetry.space_group_name_H-M   'P 1'
#
loop_
_entity.id
_entity.type
_entity.pdbx_description
1 polymer ?
#
loop_
_entity_poly.entity_id
_entity_poly.type
_entity_poly.pdbx_seq_one_letter_code
_entity_poly.pdbx_strand_id
1 'polypeptide(L)'
;MFPPGGGGRQDDRPEEPGESSQSSGQGTTLLPQPTALPAGERLTVPAGTDEQAAIAEAAELVGKFSDEYGVQVASGLAASAVVETNPGADAKTLERVAVRKWSIGELRGLYKALAHYAPILGRRRAESSRAGHDQEVTMVGAVTFGLERKKRDLTMAGEYIGSHKVFNVCAPVLLAKGFGGGEREIEGTATHELAHGLLKYALPTFTERFGTWTADGKPKLADGVEPPRGDAKSPKADFEASVKSFLLRPEAFAVEGHRGTPLPWSR
;
A
#
# COMPACT_ATOMS: atom_id res chain seq x y z
N MET A 1 -9.23 62.61 62.04
CA MET A 1 -10.37 62.25 62.90
C MET A 1 -10.18 60.79 63.30
N PHE A 2 -9.70 60.56 64.53
CA PHE A 2 -9.67 59.25 65.21
C PHE A 2 -11.11 58.93 65.70
N PRO A 3 -11.52 57.67 65.99
CA PRO A 3 -10.79 56.79 66.91
C PRO A 3 -10.69 55.29 66.56
N PRO A 4 -9.96 54.54 67.42
CA PRO A 4 -9.47 53.18 67.21
C PRO A 4 -10.19 52.13 68.08
N GLY A 5 -9.77 50.87 67.94
CA GLY A 5 -10.02 49.78 68.89
C GLY A 5 -9.87 48.43 68.17
N GLY A 6 -9.07 47.45 68.58
CA GLY A 6 -8.45 47.17 69.87
C GLY A 6 -8.91 45.80 70.35
N GLY A 7 -7.98 44.83 70.42
CA GLY A 7 -8.16 43.49 70.99
C GLY A 7 -8.33 42.40 69.92
N GLY A 8 -7.69 41.25 69.97
CA GLY A 8 -6.81 40.66 70.96
C GLY A 8 -6.86 39.13 70.79
N ARG A 9 -5.68 38.51 70.88
CA ARG A 9 -5.39 37.11 71.22
C ARG A 9 -5.62 35.95 70.22
N GLN A 10 -4.56 35.14 70.28
CA GLN A 10 -4.46 33.68 70.31
C GLN A 10 -4.24 32.94 68.98
N ASP A 11 -2.96 32.62 68.83
CA ASP A 11 -2.43 31.37 68.30
C ASP A 11 -3.42 30.21 68.31
N ASP A 12 -3.66 29.65 67.13
CA ASP A 12 -3.82 28.22 66.93
C ASP A 12 -3.31 27.87 65.53
N ARG A 13 -2.18 27.15 65.50
CA ARG A 13 -1.70 26.46 64.30
C ARG A 13 -2.66 25.31 63.99
N PRO A 14 -2.90 25.04 62.71
CA PRO A 14 -2.80 23.65 62.28
C PRO A 14 -1.99 23.50 60.99
N GLU A 15 -1.03 22.58 61.10
CA GLU A 15 -0.68 21.53 60.13
C GLU A 15 -0.69 21.86 58.63
N GLU A 16 0.52 21.84 58.05
CA GLU A 16 0.76 21.70 56.61
C GLU A 16 0.15 20.41 56.05
N PRO A 17 -0.47 20.46 54.86
CA PRO A 17 -0.60 19.29 54.02
C PRO A 17 0.30 19.41 52.77
N GLY A 18 1.40 18.66 52.82
CA GLY A 18 1.86 17.74 51.78
C GLY A 18 1.90 18.21 50.32
N GLU A 19 3.12 18.41 49.82
CA GLU A 19 3.46 18.36 48.41
C GLU A 19 3.00 17.03 47.77
N SER A 20 1.90 17.08 47.03
CA SER A 20 1.45 15.98 46.18
C SER A 20 2.13 16.07 44.81
N SER A 21 3.29 15.43 44.72
CA SER A 21 3.96 15.15 43.44
C SER A 21 3.12 14.15 42.63
N GLN A 22 2.24 14.67 41.75
CA GLN A 22 1.57 13.85 40.74
C GLN A 22 2.55 13.52 39.62
N SER A 23 3.22 12.37 39.76
CA SER A 23 3.91 11.68 38.68
C SER A 23 2.87 11.14 37.70
N SER A 24 2.58 11.91 36.65
CA SER A 24 1.81 11.44 35.49
C SER A 24 2.69 10.56 34.61
N GLY A 25 2.99 9.34 35.09
CA GLY A 25 3.52 8.27 34.27
C GLY A 25 2.43 7.76 33.34
N GLN A 26 2.37 8.29 32.11
CA GLN A 26 1.61 7.67 31.03
C GLN A 26 2.24 6.32 30.70
N GLY A 27 1.76 5.27 31.36
CA GLY A 27 2.07 3.89 31.03
C GLY A 27 1.49 3.58 29.65
N THR A 28 2.28 3.76 28.61
CA THR A 28 1.99 3.17 27.30
C THR A 28 2.08 1.66 27.47
N THR A 29 0.94 1.00 27.65
CA THR A 29 0.85 -0.45 27.58
C THR A 29 1.23 -0.86 26.16
N LEU A 30 2.52 -1.17 25.95
CA LEU A 30 3.01 -1.79 24.72
C LEU A 30 2.32 -3.14 24.61
N LEU A 31 1.38 -3.26 23.67
CA LEU A 31 0.84 -4.57 23.32
C LEU A 31 2.01 -5.49 22.92
N PRO A 32 1.98 -6.76 23.32
CA PRO A 32 3.02 -7.70 22.93
C PRO A 32 3.11 -7.74 21.40
N GLN A 33 4.29 -7.42 20.87
CA GLN A 33 4.56 -7.47 19.44
C GLN A 33 4.36 -8.92 18.95
N PRO A 34 3.67 -9.15 17.82
CA PRO A 34 3.54 -10.48 17.26
C PRO A 34 4.94 -11.01 16.93
N THR A 35 5.29 -12.18 17.47
CA THR A 35 6.60 -12.81 17.26
C THR A 35 6.59 -13.85 16.16
N ALA A 36 5.46 -14.01 15.45
CA ALA A 36 5.26 -15.04 14.44
C ALA A 36 4.39 -14.52 13.29
N LEU A 37 4.64 -15.08 12.10
CA LEU A 37 3.80 -14.85 10.93
C LEU A 37 2.42 -15.55 11.09
N PRO A 38 1.38 -15.08 10.38
CA PRO A 38 0.08 -15.74 10.35
C PRO A 38 0.18 -17.22 9.92
N ALA A 39 -0.78 -18.03 10.37
CA ALA A 39 -0.80 -19.46 10.06
C ALA A 39 -0.75 -19.71 8.54
N GLY A 40 0.16 -20.59 8.11
CA GLY A 40 0.37 -20.92 6.69
C GLY A 40 1.36 -20.02 5.97
N GLU A 41 1.68 -18.84 6.52
CA GLU A 41 2.71 -17.95 5.99
C GLU A 41 4.11 -18.41 6.41
N ARG A 42 5.07 -18.27 5.51
CA ARG A 42 6.45 -18.72 5.71
C ARG A 42 7.43 -17.70 5.16
N LEU A 43 8.56 -17.52 5.85
CA LEU A 43 9.65 -16.64 5.44
C LEU A 43 10.83 -17.44 4.87
N THR A 44 11.47 -16.89 3.84
CA THR A 44 12.80 -17.29 3.40
C THR A 44 13.80 -16.37 4.07
N VAL A 45 14.68 -16.94 4.88
CA VAL A 45 15.77 -16.22 5.54
C VAL A 45 17.07 -16.50 4.78
N PRO A 46 17.74 -15.48 4.22
CA PRO A 46 19.02 -15.67 3.55
C PRO A 46 20.10 -16.18 4.52
N ALA A 47 21.02 -17.01 4.02
CA ALA A 47 22.14 -17.49 4.82
C ALA A 47 22.96 -16.32 5.39
N GLY A 48 23.36 -16.42 6.65
CA GLY A 48 24.08 -15.37 7.37
C GLY A 48 23.20 -14.23 7.91
N THR A 49 21.87 -14.31 7.73
CA THR A 49 20.91 -13.42 8.41
C THR A 49 20.51 -14.03 9.74
N ASP A 50 20.35 -13.20 10.78
CA ASP A 50 19.72 -13.63 12.03
C ASP A 50 18.25 -14.00 11.77
N GLU A 51 17.95 -15.29 11.83
CA GLU A 51 16.63 -15.84 11.55
C GLU A 51 15.56 -15.29 12.49
N GLN A 52 15.89 -15.13 13.78
CA GLN A 52 14.92 -14.67 14.76
C GLN A 52 14.61 -13.18 14.58
N ALA A 53 15.64 -12.37 14.29
CA ALA A 53 15.44 -10.97 13.93
C ALA A 53 14.60 -10.82 12.64
N ALA A 54 14.87 -11.63 11.61
CA ALA A 54 14.13 -11.59 10.36
C ALA A 54 12.66 -12.01 10.53
N ILE A 55 12.37 -13.02 11.35
CA ILE A 55 11.00 -13.44 11.66
C ILE A 55 10.25 -12.37 12.46
N ALA A 56 10.91 -11.77 13.46
CA ALA A 56 10.32 -10.70 14.27
C ALA A 56 9.96 -9.48 13.41
N GLU A 57 10.87 -9.05 12.53
CA GLU A 57 10.61 -7.95 11.61
C GLU A 57 9.46 -8.28 10.63
N ALA A 58 9.46 -9.50 10.08
CA ALA A 58 8.40 -9.93 9.18
C ALA A 58 7.03 -9.90 9.89
N ALA A 59 6.96 -10.40 11.13
CA ALA A 59 5.74 -10.38 11.92
C ALA A 59 5.28 -8.96 12.27
N GLU A 60 6.21 -8.05 12.59
CA GLU A 60 5.91 -6.63 12.80
C GLU A 60 5.32 -5.98 11.54
N LEU A 61 5.95 -6.18 10.38
CA LEU A 61 5.46 -5.64 9.10
C LEU A 61 4.06 -6.16 8.79
N VAL A 62 3.82 -7.47 8.94
CA VAL A 62 2.49 -8.06 8.73
C VAL A 62 1.45 -7.51 9.70
N GLY A 63 1.81 -7.30 10.97
CA GLY A 63 0.95 -6.61 11.94
C GLY A 63 0.56 -5.21 11.46
N LYS A 64 1.55 -4.42 11.00
CA LYS A 64 1.29 -3.08 10.46
C LYS A 64 0.37 -3.10 9.24
N PHE A 65 0.44 -4.12 8.38
CA PHE A 65 -0.46 -4.19 7.21
C PHE A 65 -1.93 -4.20 7.66
N SER A 66 -2.23 -5.00 8.68
CA SER A 66 -3.57 -5.10 9.24
C SER A 66 -3.94 -3.82 9.99
N ASP A 67 -3.08 -3.35 10.89
CA ASP A 67 -3.40 -2.27 11.84
C ASP A 67 -3.45 -0.87 11.20
N GLU A 68 -2.59 -0.62 10.21
CA GLU A 68 -2.49 0.66 9.52
C GLU A 68 -3.37 0.68 8.27
N TYR A 69 -3.38 -0.41 7.49
CA TYR A 69 -3.97 -0.41 6.15
C TYR A 69 -5.19 -1.33 6.00
N GLY A 70 -5.56 -2.10 7.03
CA GLY A 70 -6.67 -3.06 6.93
C GLY A 70 -6.41 -4.18 5.90
N VAL A 71 -5.14 -4.53 5.69
CA VAL A 71 -4.70 -5.53 4.71
C VAL A 71 -4.09 -6.73 5.43
N GLN A 72 -4.61 -7.92 5.17
CA GLN A 72 -4.12 -9.17 5.77
C GLN A 72 -3.16 -9.90 4.84
N VAL A 73 -2.18 -10.60 5.39
CA VAL A 73 -1.36 -11.55 4.62
C VAL A 73 -2.02 -12.93 4.66
N ALA A 74 -2.45 -13.41 3.49
CA ALA A 74 -3.20 -14.66 3.34
C ALA A 74 -2.89 -15.33 2.00
N SER A 75 -1.66 -15.83 1.83
CA SER A 75 -1.17 -16.45 0.60
C SER A 75 -2.01 -17.65 0.16
N GLY A 76 -2.57 -18.42 1.11
CA GLY A 76 -3.48 -19.53 0.80
C GLY A 76 -4.73 -19.07 0.05
N LEU A 77 -5.40 -18.02 0.56
CA LEU A 77 -6.58 -17.44 -0.09
C LEU A 77 -6.23 -16.77 -1.43
N ALA A 78 -5.07 -16.12 -1.49
CA ALA A 78 -4.50 -15.56 -2.72
C ALA A 78 -4.30 -16.62 -3.82
N ALA A 79 -3.73 -17.78 -3.49
CA ALA A 79 -3.56 -18.88 -4.43
C ALA A 79 -4.92 -19.42 -4.91
N SER A 80 -5.89 -19.59 -4.00
CA SER A 80 -7.26 -19.98 -4.37
C SER A 80 -7.91 -18.95 -5.31
N ALA A 81 -7.72 -17.65 -5.07
CA ALA A 81 -8.27 -16.60 -5.91
C ALA A 81 -7.77 -16.68 -7.37
N VAL A 82 -6.48 -16.99 -7.58
CA VAL A 82 -5.94 -17.22 -8.93
C VAL A 82 -6.65 -18.41 -9.60
N VAL A 83 -6.86 -19.51 -8.86
CA VAL A 83 -7.51 -20.71 -9.38
C VAL A 83 -8.98 -20.44 -9.73
N GLU A 84 -9.73 -19.84 -8.80
CA GLU A 84 -11.16 -19.58 -8.91
C GLU A 84 -11.51 -18.59 -10.02
N THR A 85 -10.65 -17.62 -10.30
CA THR A 85 -10.84 -16.66 -11.39
C THR A 85 -10.44 -17.19 -12.77
N ASN A 86 -9.90 -18.41 -12.83
CA ASN A 86 -9.45 -19.06 -14.06
C ASN A 86 -10.11 -20.43 -14.33
N PRO A 87 -11.46 -20.54 -14.32
CA PRO A 87 -12.17 -21.83 -14.44
C PRO A 87 -11.96 -22.56 -15.77
N GLY A 88 -11.35 -21.91 -16.77
CA GLY A 88 -11.04 -22.51 -18.08
C GLY A 88 -9.57 -22.90 -18.27
N ALA A 89 -8.71 -22.72 -17.28
CA ALA A 89 -7.34 -23.21 -17.33
C ALA A 89 -7.30 -24.73 -17.15
N ASP A 90 -6.26 -25.38 -17.69
CA ASP A 90 -6.11 -26.83 -17.52
C ASP A 90 -5.76 -27.18 -16.06
N ALA A 91 -6.27 -28.32 -15.58
CA ALA A 91 -6.11 -28.74 -14.19
C ALA A 91 -4.64 -28.83 -13.75
N LYS A 92 -3.74 -29.28 -14.64
CA LYS A 92 -2.29 -29.38 -14.33
C LYS A 92 -1.66 -28.01 -14.14
N THR A 93 -2.13 -26.98 -14.86
CA THR A 93 -1.70 -25.60 -14.64
C THR A 93 -2.23 -25.06 -13.31
N LEU A 94 -3.51 -25.31 -13.00
CA LEU A 94 -4.14 -24.87 -11.75
C LEU A 94 -3.48 -25.50 -10.51
N GLU A 95 -3.18 -26.80 -10.54
CA GLU A 95 -2.48 -27.53 -9.46
C GLU A 95 -1.07 -26.97 -9.15
N ARG A 96 -0.48 -26.20 -10.08
CA ARG A 96 0.84 -25.60 -9.93
C ARG A 96 0.80 -24.17 -9.39
N VAL A 97 -0.39 -23.58 -9.29
CA VAL A 97 -0.60 -22.33 -8.54
C VAL A 97 -0.50 -22.68 -7.06
N ALA A 98 0.53 -22.18 -6.40
CA ALA A 98 0.81 -22.53 -5.02
C ALA A 98 1.31 -21.34 -4.23
N VAL A 99 1.14 -21.42 -2.91
CA VAL A 99 1.78 -20.52 -1.95
C VAL A 99 3.28 -20.70 -2.02
N ARG A 100 4.01 -19.59 -2.07
CA ARG A 100 5.45 -19.57 -1.85
C ARG A 100 5.81 -18.87 -0.54
N LYS A 101 7.06 -19.01 -0.13
CA LYS A 101 7.59 -18.25 1.00
C LYS A 101 7.75 -16.78 0.60
N TRP A 102 7.50 -15.90 1.55
CA TRP A 102 7.90 -14.50 1.48
C TRP A 102 9.41 -14.37 1.65
N SER A 103 9.97 -13.29 1.14
CA SER A 103 11.23 -12.72 1.59
C SER A 103 10.97 -11.45 2.39
N ILE A 104 11.90 -11.07 3.28
CA ILE A 104 11.73 -9.82 4.06
C ILE A 104 11.67 -8.58 3.17
N GLY A 105 12.43 -8.57 2.07
CA GLY A 105 12.41 -7.48 1.08
C GLY A 105 11.05 -7.32 0.39
N GLU A 106 10.30 -8.40 0.22
CA GLU A 106 8.93 -8.32 -0.30
C GLU A 106 7.98 -7.66 0.68
N LEU A 107 8.04 -8.03 1.96
CA LEU A 107 7.20 -7.42 2.98
C LEU A 107 7.54 -5.93 3.16
N ARG A 108 8.83 -5.54 3.12
CA ARG A 108 9.24 -4.13 3.16
C ARG A 108 8.74 -3.35 1.95
N GLY A 109 8.89 -3.89 0.74
CA GLY A 109 8.41 -3.24 -0.48
C GLY A 109 6.89 -3.09 -0.51
N LEU A 110 6.16 -4.11 -0.07
CA LEU A 110 4.71 -4.06 0.12
C LEU A 110 4.30 -2.99 1.13
N TYR A 111 4.98 -2.89 2.28
CA TYR A 111 4.70 -1.87 3.28
C TYR A 111 4.78 -0.46 2.68
N LYS A 112 5.85 -0.18 1.92
CA LYS A 112 6.04 1.09 1.22
C LYS A 112 4.97 1.33 0.16
N ALA A 113 4.58 0.29 -0.59
CA ALA A 113 3.51 0.40 -1.58
C ALA A 113 2.16 0.76 -0.95
N LEU A 114 1.80 0.11 0.17
CA LEU A 114 0.58 0.40 0.92
C LEU A 114 0.59 1.83 1.49
N ALA A 115 1.75 2.34 1.91
CA ALA A 115 1.89 3.69 2.43
C ALA A 115 1.49 4.78 1.40
N HIS A 116 1.73 4.57 0.10
CA HIS A 116 1.27 5.49 -0.96
C HIS A 116 -0.26 5.62 -1.00
N TYR A 117 -0.97 4.61 -0.51
CA TYR A 117 -2.43 4.55 -0.46
C TYR A 117 -3.00 4.73 0.94
N ALA A 118 -2.17 5.04 1.94
CA ALA A 118 -2.59 5.20 3.32
C ALA A 118 -3.84 6.08 3.51
N PRO A 119 -4.04 7.20 2.78
CA PRO A 119 -5.24 8.03 2.96
C PRO A 119 -6.57 7.34 2.62
N ILE A 120 -6.56 6.28 1.80
CA ILE A 120 -7.78 5.57 1.35
C ILE A 120 -7.84 4.12 1.84
N LEU A 121 -6.95 3.72 2.75
CA LEU A 121 -6.86 2.39 3.34
C LEU A 121 -7.05 2.42 4.85
N GLY A 122 -7.45 1.28 5.39
CA GLY A 122 -7.53 1.03 6.82
C GLY A 122 -8.34 2.08 7.57
N ARG A 123 -7.83 2.52 8.73
CA ARG A 123 -8.52 3.50 9.58
C ARG A 123 -8.67 4.87 8.93
N ARG A 124 -7.66 5.31 8.17
CA ARG A 124 -7.69 6.62 7.49
C ARG A 124 -8.74 6.70 6.40
N ARG A 125 -9.15 5.55 5.83
CA ARG A 125 -10.24 5.49 4.86
C ARG A 125 -11.54 6.11 5.38
N ALA A 126 -11.84 5.97 6.67
CA ALA A 126 -13.04 6.54 7.29
C ALA A 126 -13.08 8.07 7.24
N GLU A 127 -11.94 8.73 7.04
CA GLU A 127 -11.79 10.18 6.93
C GLU A 127 -11.63 10.64 5.47
N SER A 128 -11.67 9.70 4.53
CA SER A 128 -11.45 9.97 3.10
C SER A 128 -12.75 10.10 2.32
N SER A 129 -12.65 10.50 1.05
CA SER A 129 -13.76 10.41 0.09
C SER A 129 -14.28 8.97 -0.13
N ARG A 130 -13.62 7.97 0.47
CA ARG A 130 -13.97 6.54 0.38
C ARG A 130 -14.61 5.96 1.65
N ALA A 131 -14.93 6.77 2.66
CA ALA A 131 -15.46 6.32 3.95
C ALA A 131 -16.74 5.44 3.86
N GLY A 132 -17.57 5.64 2.84
CA GLY A 132 -18.80 4.87 2.61
C GLY A 132 -18.68 3.70 1.64
N HIS A 133 -17.47 3.36 1.20
CA HIS A 133 -17.23 2.31 0.22
C HIS A 133 -16.37 1.21 0.80
N ASP A 134 -16.77 -0.04 0.55
CA ASP A 134 -15.96 -1.23 0.77
C ASP A 134 -14.52 -1.06 0.28
N GLN A 135 -13.55 -1.41 1.14
CA GLN A 135 -12.15 -1.44 0.74
C GLN A 135 -11.92 -2.50 -0.34
N GLU A 136 -11.22 -2.10 -1.40
CA GLU A 136 -11.06 -2.88 -2.64
C GLU A 136 -9.92 -3.90 -2.54
N VAL A 137 -8.97 -3.68 -1.63
CA VAL A 137 -7.86 -4.59 -1.33
C VAL A 137 -7.84 -4.82 0.17
N THR A 138 -8.13 -6.04 0.60
CA THR A 138 -8.11 -6.44 2.02
C THR A 138 -7.11 -7.56 2.29
N MET A 139 -6.54 -8.14 1.24
CA MET A 139 -5.59 -9.24 1.36
C MET A 139 -4.40 -9.08 0.40
N VAL A 140 -3.25 -9.60 0.82
CA VAL A 140 -2.10 -9.84 -0.04
C VAL A 140 -1.58 -11.26 0.11
N GLY A 141 -0.95 -11.79 -0.93
CA GLY A 141 -0.40 -13.15 -0.90
C GLY A 141 0.83 -13.32 -1.78
N ALA A 142 1.69 -14.28 -1.44
CA ALA A 142 2.82 -14.67 -2.24
C ALA A 142 2.52 -15.99 -2.97
N VAL A 143 2.48 -15.93 -4.30
CA VAL A 143 2.13 -17.08 -5.16
C VAL A 143 3.22 -17.40 -6.17
N THR A 144 3.22 -18.63 -6.68
CA THR A 144 4.20 -19.09 -7.68
C THR A 144 4.11 -18.31 -9.00
N PHE A 145 2.91 -18.12 -9.53
CA PHE A 145 2.63 -17.35 -10.75
C PHE A 145 1.14 -17.03 -10.84
N GLY A 146 0.80 -16.02 -11.64
CA GLY A 146 -0.58 -15.79 -12.09
C GLY A 146 -0.81 -16.40 -13.48
N LEU A 147 -2.04 -16.21 -13.99
CA LEU A 147 -2.47 -16.76 -15.26
C LEU A 147 -2.90 -15.65 -16.21
N GLU A 148 -2.40 -15.68 -17.45
CA GLU A 148 -2.90 -14.84 -18.54
C GLU A 148 -3.47 -15.73 -19.64
N ARG A 149 -4.66 -15.40 -20.14
CA ARG A 149 -5.34 -16.17 -21.20
C ARG A 149 -5.41 -17.67 -20.87
N LYS A 150 -5.68 -17.99 -19.60
CA LYS A 150 -5.80 -19.36 -19.05
C LYS A 150 -4.51 -20.18 -19.10
N LYS A 151 -3.36 -19.53 -19.23
CA LYS A 151 -2.03 -20.16 -19.25
C LYS A 151 -1.15 -19.52 -18.20
N ARG A 152 -0.16 -20.26 -17.72
CA ARG A 152 0.88 -19.73 -16.84
C ARG A 152 1.58 -18.54 -17.48
N ASP A 153 1.55 -17.40 -16.81
CA ASP A 153 2.35 -16.23 -17.16
C ASP A 153 3.65 -16.24 -16.36
N LEU A 154 4.78 -16.24 -17.06
CA LEU A 154 6.11 -16.26 -16.45
C LEU A 154 6.73 -14.88 -16.27
N THR A 155 6.05 -13.84 -16.75
CA THR A 155 6.46 -12.44 -16.68
C THR A 155 5.60 -11.63 -15.72
N MET A 156 4.42 -12.14 -15.35
CA MET A 156 3.54 -11.51 -14.37
C MET A 156 4.22 -11.43 -13.00
N ALA A 157 4.57 -10.22 -12.60
CA ALA A 157 5.23 -9.93 -11.33
C ALA A 157 4.23 -9.73 -10.19
N GLY A 158 3.01 -9.31 -10.50
CA GLY A 158 1.90 -9.23 -9.55
C GLY A 158 0.56 -9.19 -10.25
N GLU A 159 -0.51 -9.35 -9.49
CA GLU A 159 -1.88 -9.34 -10.01
C GLU A 159 -2.86 -8.86 -8.94
N TYR A 160 -3.71 -7.90 -9.28
CA TYR A 160 -4.88 -7.58 -8.48
C TYR A 160 -6.12 -8.36 -8.95
N ILE A 161 -6.74 -9.11 -8.04
CA ILE A 161 -7.96 -9.89 -8.30
C ILE A 161 -9.14 -9.27 -7.54
N GLY A 162 -9.92 -8.45 -8.25
CA GLY A 162 -10.98 -7.65 -7.64
C GLY A 162 -12.15 -8.44 -7.03
N SER A 163 -12.50 -9.59 -7.60
CA SER A 163 -13.56 -10.47 -7.05
C SER A 163 -13.23 -11.00 -5.65
N HIS A 164 -11.94 -11.03 -5.30
CA HIS A 164 -11.43 -11.57 -4.04
C HIS A 164 -10.77 -10.50 -3.16
N LYS A 165 -10.75 -9.24 -3.61
CA LYS A 165 -10.10 -8.12 -2.92
C LYS A 165 -8.64 -8.42 -2.53
N VAL A 166 -7.91 -9.12 -3.41
CA VAL A 166 -6.55 -9.60 -3.13
C VAL A 166 -5.54 -9.06 -4.13
N PHE A 167 -4.36 -8.72 -3.64
CA PHE A 167 -3.18 -8.46 -4.47
C PHE A 167 -2.14 -9.58 -4.28
N ASN A 168 -1.76 -10.20 -5.38
CA ASN A 168 -0.80 -11.29 -5.42
C ASN A 168 0.58 -10.80 -5.85
N VAL A 169 1.60 -11.15 -5.09
CA VAL A 169 3.01 -11.01 -5.48
C VAL A 169 3.46 -12.34 -6.10
N CYS A 170 3.69 -12.34 -7.41
CA CYS A 170 4.07 -13.52 -8.17
C CYS A 170 5.60 -13.70 -8.18
N ALA A 171 6.09 -14.94 -8.18
CA ALA A 171 7.53 -15.22 -8.13
C ALA A 171 8.40 -14.51 -9.20
N PRO A 172 7.93 -14.25 -10.44
CA PRO A 172 8.72 -13.50 -11.43
C PRO A 172 9.21 -12.13 -10.96
N VAL A 173 8.55 -11.50 -9.97
CA VAL A 173 9.01 -10.20 -9.43
C VAL A 173 10.42 -10.26 -8.87
N LEU A 174 10.86 -11.41 -8.36
CA LEU A 174 12.20 -11.60 -7.78
C LEU A 174 13.32 -11.48 -8.82
N LEU A 175 12.98 -11.60 -10.10
CA LEU A 175 13.90 -11.47 -11.24
C LEU A 175 13.66 -10.19 -12.03
N ALA A 176 12.55 -9.49 -11.77
CA ALA A 176 12.18 -8.29 -12.47
C ALA A 176 13.06 -7.10 -12.04
N LYS A 177 13.23 -6.16 -12.98
CA LYS A 177 14.06 -4.95 -12.81
C LYS A 177 13.38 -3.72 -13.39
N GLY A 178 12.06 -3.75 -13.57
CA GLY A 178 11.29 -2.65 -14.14
C GLY A 178 11.35 -1.38 -13.30
N PHE A 179 11.65 -1.50 -12.01
CA PHE A 179 11.82 -0.44 -11.02
C PHE A 179 13.17 -0.52 -10.27
N GLY A 180 14.16 -1.23 -10.82
CA GLY A 180 15.50 -1.30 -10.24
C GLY A 180 15.80 -2.57 -9.44
N GLY A 181 14.86 -3.52 -9.35
CA GLY A 181 15.09 -4.81 -8.68
C GLY A 181 14.91 -4.77 -7.17
N GLY A 182 14.96 -5.96 -6.54
CA GLY A 182 14.89 -6.12 -5.10
C GLY A 182 13.63 -5.49 -4.48
N GLU A 183 13.77 -4.87 -3.32
CA GLU A 183 12.66 -4.22 -2.61
C GLU A 183 11.97 -3.13 -3.44
N ARG A 184 12.72 -2.39 -4.27
CA ARG A 184 12.15 -1.33 -5.11
C ARG A 184 11.29 -1.88 -6.24
N GLU A 185 11.63 -3.05 -6.77
CA GLU A 185 10.77 -3.77 -7.70
C GLU A 185 9.43 -4.11 -7.06
N ILE A 186 9.46 -4.64 -5.84
CA ILE A 186 8.24 -5.00 -5.11
C ILE A 186 7.38 -3.77 -4.86
N GLU A 187 7.97 -2.68 -4.36
CA GLU A 187 7.23 -1.43 -4.14
C GLU A 187 6.60 -0.92 -5.44
N GLY A 188 7.37 -0.87 -6.53
CA GLY A 188 6.91 -0.39 -7.82
C GLY A 188 5.79 -1.23 -8.43
N THR A 189 5.99 -2.55 -8.48
CA THR A 189 4.99 -3.51 -8.96
C THR A 189 3.74 -3.48 -8.11
N ALA A 190 3.87 -3.57 -6.78
CA ALA A 190 2.72 -3.52 -5.90
C ALA A 190 1.96 -2.21 -6.02
N THR A 191 2.65 -1.07 -6.11
CA THR A 191 1.98 0.22 -6.28
C THR A 191 1.19 0.28 -7.59
N HIS A 192 1.76 -0.23 -8.70
CA HIS A 192 1.07 -0.31 -9.98
C HIS A 192 -0.17 -1.23 -9.90
N GLU A 193 -0.01 -2.43 -9.36
CA GLU A 193 -1.11 -3.41 -9.31
C GLU A 193 -2.24 -2.99 -8.36
N LEU A 194 -1.89 -2.43 -7.20
CA LEU A 194 -2.85 -1.85 -6.27
C LEU A 194 -3.63 -0.70 -6.90
N ALA A 195 -3.03 0.08 -7.82
CA ALA A 195 -3.74 1.16 -8.52
C ALA A 195 -4.94 0.64 -9.33
N HIS A 196 -4.84 -0.55 -9.93
CA HIS A 196 -5.96 -1.16 -10.69
C HIS A 196 -7.20 -1.36 -9.82
N GLY A 197 -7.02 -1.66 -8.53
CA GLY A 197 -8.10 -1.81 -7.56
C GLY A 197 -8.47 -0.49 -6.90
N LEU A 198 -7.49 0.14 -6.23
CA LEU A 198 -7.70 1.26 -5.33
C LEU A 198 -8.04 2.56 -6.04
N LEU A 199 -7.60 2.76 -7.29
CA LEU A 199 -7.80 4.02 -8.00
C LEU A 199 -8.79 3.93 -9.16
N LYS A 200 -9.43 2.77 -9.36
CA LYS A 200 -10.45 2.59 -10.42
C LYS A 200 -11.56 3.64 -10.34
N TYR A 201 -11.96 4.03 -9.13
CA TYR A 201 -13.00 5.04 -8.92
C TYR A 201 -12.58 6.44 -9.40
N ALA A 202 -11.28 6.73 -9.48
CA ALA A 202 -10.75 8.03 -9.89
C ALA A 202 -10.63 8.16 -11.41
N LEU A 203 -10.76 7.06 -12.17
CA LEU A 203 -10.60 7.06 -13.62
C LEU A 203 -11.55 8.01 -14.36
N PRO A 204 -12.85 8.14 -14.00
CA PRO A 204 -13.73 9.13 -14.62
C PRO A 204 -13.23 10.57 -14.43
N THR A 205 -12.82 10.94 -13.21
CA THR A 205 -12.27 12.28 -12.93
C THR A 205 -10.94 12.50 -13.64
N PHE A 206 -10.08 11.49 -13.72
CA PHE A 206 -8.86 11.57 -14.53
C PHE A 206 -9.18 11.82 -16.00
N THR A 207 -10.15 11.07 -16.56
CA THR A 207 -10.59 11.22 -17.96
C THR A 207 -11.21 12.59 -18.22
N GLU A 208 -12.00 13.12 -17.28
CA GLU A 208 -12.57 14.47 -17.37
C GLU A 208 -11.48 15.54 -17.38
N ARG A 209 -10.44 15.39 -16.56
CA ARG A 209 -9.37 16.39 -16.41
C ARG A 209 -8.31 16.32 -17.51
N PHE A 210 -7.88 15.13 -17.92
CA PHE A 210 -6.77 14.94 -18.85
C PHE A 210 -7.24 14.72 -20.29
N GLY A 211 -8.47 14.25 -20.47
CA GLY A 211 -9.07 14.04 -21.79
C GLY A 211 -9.40 12.58 -22.07
N THR A 212 -9.83 12.34 -23.30
CA THR A 212 -10.35 11.03 -23.75
C THR A 212 -9.47 10.46 -24.85
N TRP A 213 -9.75 9.22 -25.26
CA TRP A 213 -9.09 8.59 -26.41
C TRP A 213 -10.15 8.23 -27.44
N THR A 214 -9.80 8.31 -28.72
CA THR A 214 -10.62 7.78 -29.82
C THR A 214 -10.56 6.24 -29.84
N ALA A 215 -11.43 5.61 -30.63
CA ALA A 215 -11.43 4.16 -30.79
C ALA A 215 -10.12 3.61 -31.40
N ASP A 216 -9.41 4.41 -32.19
CA ASP A 216 -8.07 4.10 -32.74
C ASP A 216 -6.92 4.46 -31.78
N GLY A 217 -7.23 4.84 -30.53
CA GLY A 217 -6.25 5.08 -29.48
C GLY A 217 -5.49 6.40 -29.61
N LYS A 218 -6.06 7.40 -30.30
CA LYS A 218 -5.50 8.76 -30.35
C LYS A 218 -6.03 9.59 -29.18
N PRO A 219 -5.16 10.29 -28.43
CA PRO A 219 -5.61 11.14 -27.34
C PRO A 219 -6.32 12.39 -27.87
N LYS A 220 -7.39 12.77 -27.19
CA LYS A 220 -8.10 14.04 -27.33
C LYS A 220 -8.09 14.70 -25.95
N LEU A 221 -7.03 15.46 -25.74
CA LEU A 221 -6.65 16.04 -24.46
C LEU A 221 -7.49 17.28 -24.14
N ALA A 222 -7.68 17.54 -22.85
CA ALA A 222 -8.18 18.83 -22.40
C ALA A 222 -7.12 19.93 -22.62
N ASP A 223 -7.55 21.19 -22.69
CA ASP A 223 -6.62 22.29 -22.91
C ASP A 223 -5.61 22.44 -21.76
N GLY A 224 -4.33 22.58 -22.10
CA GLY A 224 -3.26 22.86 -21.14
C GLY A 224 -2.75 21.66 -20.33
N VAL A 225 -3.24 20.45 -20.61
CA VAL A 225 -2.76 19.24 -19.93
C VAL A 225 -1.49 18.68 -20.56
N GLU A 226 -0.72 17.94 -19.78
CA GLU A 226 0.46 17.24 -20.27
C GLU A 226 0.09 16.17 -21.32
N PRO A 227 0.99 15.87 -22.28
CA PRO A 227 0.77 14.77 -23.20
C PRO A 227 0.76 13.42 -22.46
N PRO A 228 0.08 12.39 -23.00
CA PRO A 228 0.07 11.07 -22.42
C PRO A 228 1.48 10.52 -22.22
N ARG A 229 1.65 9.75 -21.14
CA ARG A 229 2.90 9.09 -20.82
C ARG A 229 3.09 7.87 -21.73
N GLY A 230 4.26 7.82 -22.38
CA GLY A 230 4.63 6.72 -23.28
C GLY A 230 3.75 6.67 -24.54
N ASP A 231 3.29 5.49 -24.90
CA ASP A 231 2.44 5.23 -26.08
C ASP A 231 0.97 4.93 -25.71
N ALA A 232 0.53 5.40 -24.54
CA ALA A 232 -0.79 5.12 -23.97
C ALA A 232 -1.95 5.29 -24.97
N LYS A 233 -2.73 4.22 -25.13
CA LYS A 233 -3.89 4.14 -26.06
C LYS A 233 -5.24 4.28 -25.38
N SER A 234 -5.28 4.57 -24.09
CA SER A 234 -6.51 4.77 -23.31
C SER A 234 -6.22 5.62 -22.05
N PRO A 235 -7.25 6.22 -21.41
CA PRO A 235 -7.07 6.93 -20.15
C PRO A 235 -6.49 6.03 -19.05
N LYS A 236 -6.91 4.76 -19.03
CA LYS A 236 -6.40 3.76 -18.07
C LYS A 236 -4.90 3.53 -18.25
N ALA A 237 -4.46 3.33 -19.49
CA ALA A 237 -3.05 3.11 -19.82
C ALA A 237 -2.19 4.35 -19.50
N ASP A 238 -2.72 5.55 -19.71
CA ASP A 238 -2.02 6.79 -19.40
C ASP A 238 -1.89 7.01 -17.89
N PHE A 239 -2.97 6.75 -17.15
CA PHE A 239 -2.97 6.78 -15.69
C PHE A 239 -1.95 5.78 -15.10
N GLU A 240 -1.94 4.55 -15.60
CA GLU A 240 -0.97 3.50 -15.23
C GLU A 240 0.48 3.91 -15.52
N ALA A 241 0.72 4.48 -16.71
CA ALA A 241 2.04 4.96 -17.12
C ALA A 241 2.50 6.17 -16.28
N SER A 242 1.57 7.01 -15.84
CA SER A 242 1.82 8.13 -14.94
C SER A 242 2.24 7.67 -13.55
N VAL A 243 1.53 6.70 -12.96
CA VAL A 243 1.93 6.07 -11.69
C VAL A 243 3.34 5.47 -11.80
N LYS A 244 3.61 4.72 -12.88
CA LYS A 244 4.94 4.14 -13.12
C LYS A 244 6.02 5.22 -13.24
N SER A 245 5.75 6.31 -13.96
CA SER A 245 6.70 7.41 -14.15
C SER A 245 7.02 8.13 -12.84
N PHE A 246 6.00 8.40 -12.02
CA PHE A 246 6.15 8.96 -10.68
C PHE A 246 7.04 8.08 -9.79
N LEU A 247 6.83 6.76 -9.81
CA LEU A 247 7.63 5.83 -9.00
C LEU A 247 9.07 5.70 -9.48
N LEU A 248 9.34 5.81 -10.78
CA LEU A 248 10.69 5.74 -11.30
C LEU A 248 11.49 7.03 -11.04
N ARG A 249 10.83 8.19 -11.13
CA ARG A 249 11.50 9.50 -11.06
C ARG A 249 10.58 10.54 -10.40
N PRO A 250 10.35 10.48 -9.07
CA PRO A 250 9.35 11.34 -8.41
C PRO A 250 9.67 12.83 -8.53
N GLU A 251 10.96 13.20 -8.41
CA GLU A 251 11.41 14.59 -8.58
C GLU A 251 11.22 15.08 -10.02
N ALA A 252 11.57 14.27 -11.01
CA ALA A 252 11.39 14.62 -12.41
C ALA A 252 9.90 14.69 -12.79
N PHE A 253 9.06 13.83 -12.21
CA PHE A 253 7.62 13.83 -12.45
C PHE A 253 6.98 15.17 -12.05
N ALA A 254 7.36 15.71 -10.88
CA ALA A 254 6.88 17.00 -10.41
C ALA A 254 7.28 18.18 -11.33
N VAL A 255 8.46 18.11 -11.94
CA VAL A 255 8.98 19.15 -12.84
C VAL A 255 8.43 19.01 -14.27
N GLU A 256 8.31 17.78 -14.77
CA GLU A 256 7.79 17.48 -16.11
C GLU A 256 6.28 17.82 -16.21
N GLY A 257 5.49 17.59 -15.15
CA GLY A 257 4.07 17.98 -15.12
C GLY A 257 3.82 19.50 -15.17
N HIS A 258 4.86 20.33 -15.01
CA HIS A 258 4.78 21.79 -15.15
C HIS A 258 5.28 22.32 -16.51
N ARG A 259 5.87 21.47 -17.35
CA ARG A 259 6.36 21.87 -18.69
C ARG A 259 5.52 21.18 -19.74
N GLY A 260 4.55 21.90 -20.30
CA GLY A 260 3.95 21.57 -21.59
C GLY A 260 5.03 21.57 -22.67
N THR A 261 5.76 20.47 -22.82
CA THR A 261 6.72 20.28 -23.90
C THR A 261 5.96 20.14 -25.21
N PRO A 262 6.28 20.91 -26.27
CA PRO A 262 5.60 20.76 -27.56
C PRO A 262 5.90 19.38 -28.14
N LEU A 263 4.86 18.66 -28.54
CA LEU A 263 5.02 17.35 -29.19
C LEU A 263 5.50 17.49 -30.65
N PRO A 264 6.33 16.56 -31.15
CA PRO A 264 6.88 16.60 -32.51
C PRO A 264 5.88 16.27 -33.63
N TRP A 265 4.59 16.10 -33.34
CA TRP A 265 3.56 15.71 -34.29
C TRP A 265 2.69 16.88 -34.78
N SER A 266 3.04 18.12 -34.42
CA SER A 266 2.37 19.33 -34.92
C SER A 266 3.00 19.86 -36.21
N ARG A 267 3.07 19.01 -37.24
CA ARG A 267 3.24 19.43 -38.65
C ARG A 267 2.33 18.62 -39.55
#